data_AF-A0A2Y9H5P4-F1
#
_entry.id   AF-A0A2Y9H5P4-F1
#
_cell.length_a   1.000
_cell.length_b   1.000
_cell.length_c   1.000
_cell.angle_alpha   90.00
_cell.angle_beta   90.00
_cell.angle_gamma   90.00
#
_symmetry.space_group_name_H-M   'P 1'
#
loop_
_entity.id
_entity.type
_entity.pdbx_description
1 polymer ?
#
loop_
_entity_poly.entity_id
_entity_poly.type
_entity_poly.pdbx_seq_one_letter_code
_entity_poly.pdbx_strand_id
1 'polypeptide(L)'
;MPGIVELPTLEDLKVQEVKVSSSVLKAAAHHYGVQCDKPNKEFMLCRWEEKDPRRCLEEGKLVSKCALDFFRQIKLHCAEPFTDYWTCIDYSSLQLFRRCRKQQAKFDECVLDKLGWVRPDLGELSKVTKVKTDRPLPENPYHSRARPEPNPEIEGELKPAKHGSRLFFLDHVKMGPWPTLSHTPRQPLMKFPCSLHRLKECSFRDHKLNKKVNLCDLAVILYHFLAIKNFKGNIHPLTCCMYLCCSKTFSGSRVAVD
;
A
#
# COMPACT_ATOMS: atom_id res chain seq x y z
N MET A 1 -2.43 7.41 38.55
CA MET A 1 -2.53 5.98 38.20
C MET A 1 -3.16 5.89 36.82
N PRO A 2 -2.74 4.96 35.94
CA PRO A 2 -3.48 4.73 34.70
C PRO A 2 -4.94 4.35 35.03
N GLY A 3 -5.87 4.75 34.16
CA GLY A 3 -7.30 4.49 34.34
C GLY A 3 -7.65 3.00 34.23
N ILE A 4 -8.84 2.64 34.74
CA ILE A 4 -9.41 1.30 34.64
C ILE A 4 -10.01 1.13 33.24
N VAL A 5 -9.89 -0.07 32.66
CA VAL A 5 -10.36 -0.36 31.30
C VAL A 5 -11.85 -0.71 31.32
N GLU A 6 -12.67 0.03 30.58
CA GLU A 6 -14.12 -0.23 30.45
C GLU A 6 -14.39 -1.32 29.40
N LEU A 7 -14.81 -2.50 29.84
CA LEU A 7 -15.15 -3.63 28.97
C LEU A 7 -16.67 -3.76 28.81
N PRO A 8 -17.16 -4.18 27.62
CA PRO A 8 -18.57 -4.49 27.43
C PRO A 8 -19.01 -5.68 28.27
N THR A 9 -20.32 -5.81 28.48
CA THR A 9 -20.86 -6.93 29.25
C THR A 9 -20.79 -8.24 28.45
N LEU A 10 -20.90 -9.38 29.12
CA LEU A 10 -20.93 -10.69 28.44
C LEU A 10 -22.16 -10.88 27.56
N GLU A 11 -23.25 -10.16 27.85
CA GLU A 11 -24.49 -10.22 27.07
C GLU A 11 -24.33 -9.50 25.73
N ASP A 12 -23.61 -8.37 25.72
CA ASP A 12 -23.34 -7.60 24.50
C ASP A 12 -22.53 -8.40 23.47
N LEU A 13 -21.69 -9.33 23.92
CA LEU A 13 -20.82 -10.15 23.08
C LEU A 13 -21.50 -11.41 22.55
N LYS A 14 -22.67 -11.81 23.08
CA LYS A 14 -23.39 -13.01 22.64
C LYS A 14 -24.06 -12.75 21.30
N VAL A 15 -23.44 -13.26 20.23
CA VAL A 15 -23.93 -13.18 18.85
C VAL A 15 -23.96 -14.59 18.27
N GLN A 16 -24.89 -14.88 17.35
CA GLN A 16 -24.91 -16.16 16.66
C GLN A 16 -23.67 -16.30 15.77
N GLU A 17 -22.87 -17.33 16.02
CA GLU A 17 -21.62 -17.59 15.31
C GLU A 17 -21.85 -18.28 13.96
N VAL A 18 -20.99 -17.95 12.99
CA VAL A 18 -20.91 -18.66 11.70
C VAL A 18 -19.98 -19.86 11.85
N LYS A 19 -20.54 -21.00 12.25
CA LYS A 19 -19.79 -22.24 12.52
C LYS A 19 -19.51 -23.02 11.23
N VAL A 20 -18.52 -22.59 10.46
CA VAL A 20 -18.08 -23.25 9.23
C VAL A 20 -16.56 -23.34 9.16
N SER A 21 -16.01 -24.27 8.37
CA SER A 21 -14.57 -24.37 8.14
C SER A 21 -14.03 -23.24 7.27
N SER A 22 -12.72 -23.02 7.31
CA SER A 22 -12.05 -21.99 6.49
C SER A 22 -12.19 -22.25 4.99
N SER A 23 -12.21 -23.51 4.57
CA SER A 23 -12.43 -23.93 3.18
C SER A 23 -13.80 -23.51 2.65
N VAL A 24 -14.84 -23.64 3.48
CA VAL A 24 -16.21 -23.21 3.15
C VAL A 24 -16.28 -21.69 2.96
N LEU A 25 -15.69 -20.91 3.89
CA LEU A 25 -15.64 -19.44 3.76
C LEU A 25 -14.87 -19.03 2.50
N LYS A 26 -13.75 -19.70 2.23
CA LYS A 26 -12.89 -19.40 1.08
C LYS A 26 -13.57 -19.72 -0.25
N ALA A 27 -14.31 -20.82 -0.32
CA ALA A 27 -15.11 -21.19 -1.48
C ALA A 27 -16.17 -20.11 -1.79
N ALA A 28 -16.88 -19.65 -0.77
CA ALA A 28 -17.95 -18.67 -0.92
C ALA A 28 -17.48 -17.20 -0.98
N ALA A 29 -16.21 -16.92 -0.70
CA ALA A 29 -15.68 -15.57 -0.49
C ALA A 29 -15.99 -14.56 -1.60
N HIS A 30 -15.95 -15.00 -2.87
CA HIS A 30 -16.21 -14.11 -4.01
C HIS A 30 -17.68 -13.64 -4.04
N HIS A 31 -18.62 -14.56 -3.84
CA HIS A 31 -20.05 -14.25 -3.80
C HIS A 31 -20.41 -13.49 -2.52
N TYR A 32 -19.85 -13.91 -1.38
CA TYR A 32 -20.04 -13.22 -0.10
C TYR A 32 -19.59 -11.75 -0.16
N GLY A 33 -18.45 -11.48 -0.81
CA GLY A 33 -17.92 -10.12 -0.97
C GLY A 33 -18.85 -9.18 -1.74
N VAL A 34 -19.63 -9.70 -2.70
CA VAL A 34 -20.61 -8.90 -3.46
C VAL A 34 -21.91 -8.75 -2.69
N GLN A 35 -22.42 -9.84 -2.12
CA GLN A 35 -23.75 -9.83 -1.46
C GLN A 35 -23.75 -9.09 -0.12
N CYS A 36 -22.70 -9.27 0.69
CA CYS A 36 -22.60 -8.66 2.01
C CYS A 36 -21.68 -7.42 2.03
N ASP A 37 -21.49 -6.76 0.89
CA ASP A 37 -20.51 -5.68 0.75
C ASP A 37 -20.78 -4.50 1.69
N LYS A 38 -22.04 -4.05 1.75
CA LYS A 38 -22.47 -2.89 2.53
C LYS A 38 -22.15 -3.00 4.03
N PRO A 39 -22.67 -3.99 4.79
CA PRO A 39 -22.40 -4.09 6.22
C PRO A 39 -20.92 -4.36 6.51
N ASN A 40 -20.23 -5.15 5.66
CA ASN A 40 -18.80 -5.43 5.84
C ASN A 40 -17.98 -4.15 5.73
N LYS A 41 -18.27 -3.31 4.74
CA LYS A 41 -17.51 -2.07 4.52
C LYS A 41 -17.82 -1.00 5.55
N GLU A 42 -19.07 -0.89 6.01
CA GLU A 42 -19.44 -0.01 7.13
C GLU A 42 -18.70 -0.39 8.42
N PHE A 43 -18.62 -1.70 8.73
CA PHE A 43 -17.84 -2.22 9.86
C PHE A 43 -16.34 -1.96 9.71
N MET A 44 -15.78 -2.24 8.52
CA MET A 44 -14.37 -1.99 8.27
C MET A 44 -14.04 -0.51 8.39
N LEU A 45 -14.87 0.38 7.82
CA LEU A 45 -14.71 1.81 7.96
C LEU A 45 -14.74 2.22 9.46
N CYS A 46 -15.68 1.66 10.24
CA CYS A 46 -15.78 1.92 11.68
C CYS A 46 -14.47 1.61 12.39
N ARG A 47 -14.00 0.39 12.16
CA ARG A 47 -12.81 -0.13 12.81
C ARG A 47 -11.55 0.65 12.43
N TRP A 48 -11.47 1.17 11.20
CA TRP A 48 -10.34 1.97 10.74
C TRP A 48 -10.37 3.42 11.23
N GLU A 49 -11.56 4.02 11.33
CA GLU A 49 -11.75 5.39 11.82
C GLU A 49 -11.60 5.48 13.34
N GLU A 50 -12.35 4.67 14.08
CA GLU A 50 -12.42 4.73 15.54
C GLU A 50 -11.26 4.00 16.22
N LYS A 51 -10.69 2.97 15.57
CA LYS A 51 -9.54 2.16 16.06
C LYS A 51 -9.77 1.40 17.37
N ASP A 52 -10.94 1.51 17.96
CA ASP A 52 -11.39 0.76 19.13
C ASP A 52 -12.47 -0.27 18.76
N PRO A 53 -12.25 -1.58 18.99
CA PRO A 53 -13.21 -2.61 18.59
C PRO A 53 -14.51 -2.61 19.41
N ARG A 54 -14.54 -1.94 20.57
CA ARG A 54 -15.70 -1.92 21.48
C ARG A 54 -16.83 -1.05 20.97
N ARG A 55 -16.52 0.00 20.22
CA ARG A 55 -17.49 0.95 19.67
C ARG A 55 -18.19 0.38 18.44
N CYS A 56 -17.46 -0.38 17.63
CA CYS A 56 -17.96 -0.99 16.39
C CYS A 56 -18.63 -2.37 16.55
N LEU A 57 -19.12 -2.71 17.75
CA LEU A 57 -19.70 -4.04 18.02
C LEU A 57 -21.06 -4.23 17.32
N GLU A 58 -21.83 -3.16 17.15
CA GLU A 58 -23.14 -3.21 16.52
C GLU A 58 -23.04 -3.51 15.02
N GLU A 59 -22.13 -2.85 14.31
CA GLU A 59 -21.85 -3.15 12.90
C GLU A 59 -21.26 -4.57 12.75
N GLY A 60 -20.46 -5.02 13.72
CA GLY A 60 -19.99 -6.41 13.78
C GLY A 60 -21.14 -7.42 13.85
N LYS A 61 -22.18 -7.13 14.64
CA LYS A 61 -23.40 -7.95 14.70
C LYS A 61 -24.13 -7.99 13.36
N LEU A 62 -24.18 -6.87 12.64
CA LEU A 62 -24.79 -6.79 11.31
C LEU A 62 -24.02 -7.63 10.28
N VAL A 63 -22.69 -7.64 10.34
CA VAL A 63 -21.84 -8.52 9.51
C VAL A 63 -22.15 -9.99 9.78
N SER A 64 -22.21 -10.40 11.05
CA SER A 64 -22.54 -11.79 11.40
C SER A 64 -23.94 -12.19 10.93
N LYS A 65 -24.94 -11.28 11.05
CA LYS A 65 -26.30 -11.53 10.53
C LYS A 65 -26.28 -11.73 9.01
N CYS A 66 -25.62 -10.85 8.25
CA CYS A 66 -25.53 -10.97 6.80
C CYS A 66 -24.88 -12.30 6.37
N ALA A 67 -23.80 -12.70 7.04
CA ALA A 67 -23.14 -13.97 6.76
C ALA A 67 -24.04 -15.18 7.02
N LEU A 68 -24.82 -15.18 8.10
CA LEU A 68 -25.76 -16.26 8.39
C LEU A 68 -26.87 -16.35 7.33
N ASP A 69 -27.44 -15.22 6.93
CA ASP A 69 -28.49 -15.18 5.91
C ASP A 69 -27.98 -15.62 4.53
N PHE A 70 -26.76 -15.21 4.18
CA PHE A 70 -26.07 -15.66 2.98
C PHE A 70 -25.89 -17.20 2.95
N PHE A 71 -25.38 -17.80 4.04
CA PHE A 71 -25.21 -19.26 4.09
C PHE A 71 -26.54 -20.01 4.15
N ARG A 72 -27.60 -19.43 4.73
CA ARG A 72 -28.95 -19.99 4.66
C ARG A 72 -29.44 -20.07 3.21
N GLN A 73 -29.25 -19.01 2.42
CA GLN A 73 -29.65 -18.99 1.01
C GLN A 73 -28.89 -20.04 0.19
N ILE A 74 -27.57 -20.16 0.35
CA ILE A 74 -26.78 -21.19 -0.34
C ILE A 74 -27.27 -22.60 0.03
N LYS A 75 -27.55 -22.83 1.32
CA LYS A 75 -28.04 -24.14 1.81
C LYS A 75 -29.42 -24.49 1.25
N LEU A 76 -30.30 -23.51 1.04
CA LEU A 76 -31.64 -23.74 0.49
C LEU A 76 -31.62 -24.03 -1.01
N HIS A 77 -30.75 -23.37 -1.78
CA HIS A 77 -30.81 -23.43 -3.24
C HIS A 77 -29.73 -24.32 -3.88
N CYS A 78 -28.48 -24.28 -3.40
CA CYS A 78 -27.32 -24.87 -4.08
C CYS A 78 -26.42 -25.69 -3.14
N ALA A 79 -27.01 -26.48 -2.23
CA ALA A 79 -26.26 -27.27 -1.24
C ALA A 79 -25.27 -28.27 -1.87
N GLU A 80 -25.72 -29.10 -2.81
CA GLU A 80 -24.91 -30.17 -3.42
C GLU A 80 -23.68 -29.66 -4.22
N PRO A 81 -23.82 -28.75 -5.21
CA PRO A 81 -22.66 -28.26 -5.94
C PRO A 81 -21.71 -27.46 -5.03
N PHE A 82 -22.24 -26.82 -3.98
CA PHE A 82 -21.42 -26.13 -3.01
C PHE A 82 -20.60 -27.12 -2.17
N THR A 83 -21.19 -28.23 -1.72
CA THR A 83 -20.47 -29.28 -0.98
C THR A 83 -19.33 -29.89 -1.76
N ASP A 84 -19.54 -30.19 -3.04
CA ASP A 84 -18.48 -30.71 -3.91
C ASP A 84 -17.34 -29.71 -4.12
N TYR A 85 -17.68 -28.42 -4.15
CA TYR A 85 -16.70 -27.37 -4.39
C TYR A 85 -15.80 -27.13 -3.16
N TRP A 86 -16.38 -26.94 -1.98
CA TRP A 86 -15.56 -26.65 -0.80
C TRP A 86 -14.79 -27.89 -0.33
N THR A 87 -15.31 -29.11 -0.52
CA THR A 87 -14.58 -30.36 -0.22
C THR A 87 -13.33 -30.50 -1.11
N CYS A 88 -13.43 -30.16 -2.40
CA CYS A 88 -12.27 -30.10 -3.28
C CYS A 88 -11.21 -29.09 -2.81
N ILE A 89 -11.64 -27.92 -2.36
CA ILE A 89 -10.73 -26.89 -1.83
C ILE A 89 -10.04 -27.39 -0.55
N ASP A 90 -10.81 -28.03 0.33
CA ASP A 90 -10.36 -28.54 1.63
C ASP A 90 -9.30 -29.65 1.48
N TYR A 91 -9.41 -30.48 0.44
CA TYR A 91 -8.43 -31.52 0.15
C TYR A 91 -7.01 -30.97 -0.13
N SER A 92 -6.91 -29.72 -0.61
CA SER A 92 -5.61 -29.13 -0.92
C SER A 92 -5.00 -28.41 0.29
N SER A 93 -3.73 -28.73 0.60
CA SER A 93 -3.02 -28.15 1.76
C SER A 93 -2.98 -26.62 1.79
N LEU A 94 -2.97 -25.97 0.62
CA LEU A 94 -2.95 -24.51 0.48
C LEU A 94 -4.31 -23.93 0.02
N GLN A 95 -5.35 -24.75 -0.09
CA GLN A 95 -6.68 -24.34 -0.54
C GLN A 95 -6.64 -23.55 -1.86
N LEU A 96 -6.04 -24.14 -2.91
CA LEU A 96 -5.75 -23.46 -4.18
C LEU A 96 -6.97 -23.47 -5.13
N PHE A 97 -7.49 -22.29 -5.46
CA PHE A 97 -8.62 -22.16 -6.42
C PHE A 97 -8.35 -22.80 -7.80
N ARG A 98 -7.09 -22.84 -8.23
CA ARG A 98 -6.69 -23.36 -9.55
C ARG A 98 -7.01 -24.86 -9.71
N ARG A 99 -7.08 -25.63 -8.61
CA ARG A 99 -7.29 -27.08 -8.67
C ARG A 99 -8.76 -27.47 -8.82
N CYS A 100 -9.69 -26.61 -8.41
CA CYS A 100 -11.11 -26.94 -8.28
C CYS A 100 -12.00 -26.16 -9.26
N ARG A 101 -11.48 -25.81 -10.46
CA ARG A 101 -12.22 -24.98 -11.44
C ARG A 101 -13.46 -25.68 -12.02
N LYS A 102 -13.46 -27.01 -12.13
CA LYS A 102 -14.61 -27.77 -12.63
C LYS A 102 -15.80 -27.69 -11.66
N GLN A 103 -15.52 -27.91 -10.37
CA GLN A 103 -16.52 -27.79 -9.31
C GLN A 103 -16.96 -26.35 -9.14
N GLN A 104 -16.04 -25.39 -9.29
CA GLN A 104 -16.37 -23.97 -9.26
C GLN A 104 -17.39 -23.60 -10.33
N ALA A 105 -17.19 -24.04 -11.58
CA ALA A 105 -18.11 -23.73 -12.67
C ALA A 105 -19.53 -24.25 -12.39
N LYS A 106 -19.67 -25.48 -11.88
CA LYS A 106 -20.96 -26.06 -11.48
C LYS A 106 -21.65 -25.25 -10.36
N PHE A 107 -20.87 -24.78 -9.39
CA PHE A 107 -21.39 -23.96 -8.31
C PHE A 107 -21.83 -22.58 -8.80
N ASP A 108 -20.99 -21.91 -9.59
CA ASP A 108 -21.28 -20.59 -10.16
C ASP A 108 -22.51 -20.65 -11.09
N GLU A 109 -22.68 -21.72 -11.87
CA GLU A 109 -23.87 -21.99 -12.70
C GLU A 109 -25.14 -22.12 -11.86
N CYS A 110 -25.14 -22.96 -10.82
CA CYS A 110 -26.30 -23.11 -9.93
C CYS A 110 -26.71 -21.79 -9.27
N VAL A 111 -25.72 -21.01 -8.82
CA VAL A 111 -25.95 -19.72 -8.16
C VAL A 111 -26.50 -18.70 -9.15
N LEU A 112 -26.00 -18.67 -10.38
CA LEU A 112 -26.52 -17.80 -11.43
C LEU A 112 -27.98 -18.16 -11.77
N ASP A 113 -28.28 -19.44 -11.94
CA ASP A 113 -29.60 -19.90 -12.37
C ASP A 113 -30.68 -19.71 -11.28
N LYS A 114 -30.35 -19.96 -10.01
CA LYS A 114 -31.34 -19.92 -8.92
C LYS A 114 -31.41 -18.58 -8.18
N LEU A 115 -30.27 -17.90 -8.02
CA LEU A 115 -30.16 -16.68 -7.21
C LEU A 115 -29.86 -15.44 -8.07
N GLY A 116 -29.41 -15.61 -9.32
CA GLY A 116 -29.06 -14.51 -10.21
C GLY A 116 -27.77 -13.79 -9.80
N TRP A 117 -26.93 -14.39 -8.96
CA TRP A 117 -25.70 -13.73 -8.51
C TRP A 117 -24.58 -13.98 -9.51
N VAL A 118 -24.02 -12.88 -10.02
CA VAL A 118 -22.85 -12.91 -10.89
C VAL A 118 -21.59 -12.90 -10.02
N ARG A 119 -20.67 -13.81 -10.33
CA ARG A 119 -19.36 -13.85 -9.66
C ARG A 119 -18.55 -12.59 -10.04
N PRO A 120 -17.95 -11.87 -9.08
CA PRO A 120 -17.19 -10.67 -9.38
C PRO A 120 -15.92 -10.98 -10.18
N ASP A 121 -15.57 -10.03 -11.03
CA ASP A 121 -14.37 -10.09 -11.85
C ASP A 121 -13.10 -9.79 -11.03
N LEU A 122 -11.96 -10.14 -11.62
CA LEU A 122 -10.67 -9.88 -11.01
C LEU A 122 -10.47 -8.36 -10.82
N GLY A 123 -10.26 -7.97 -9.56
CA GLY A 123 -9.99 -6.58 -9.19
C GLY A 123 -11.20 -5.83 -8.65
N GLU A 124 -12.42 -6.33 -8.82
CA GLU A 124 -13.63 -5.64 -8.33
C GLU A 124 -13.66 -5.50 -6.81
N LEU A 125 -13.41 -6.61 -6.10
CA LEU A 125 -13.38 -6.63 -4.64
C LEU A 125 -12.20 -5.83 -4.04
N SER A 126 -11.17 -5.53 -4.83
CA SER A 126 -10.03 -4.71 -4.39
C SER A 126 -10.20 -3.21 -4.66
N LYS A 127 -11.28 -2.80 -5.35
CA LYS A 127 -11.55 -1.38 -5.58
C LYS A 127 -11.89 -0.71 -4.25
N VAL A 128 -11.29 0.46 -4.01
CA VAL A 128 -11.63 1.30 -2.86
C VAL A 128 -13.01 1.89 -3.12
N THR A 129 -13.96 1.58 -2.25
CA THR A 129 -15.33 2.09 -2.32
C THR A 129 -15.59 3.14 -1.27
N LYS A 130 -16.42 4.12 -1.62
CA LYS A 130 -16.91 5.14 -0.69
C LYS A 130 -18.13 4.60 0.04
N VAL A 131 -18.11 4.61 1.36
CA VAL A 131 -19.23 4.19 2.22
C VAL A 131 -19.85 5.44 2.83
N LYS A 132 -21.18 5.51 2.84
CA LYS A 132 -21.90 6.58 3.55
C LYS A 132 -22.29 6.06 4.92
N THR A 133 -21.95 6.80 5.97
CA THR A 133 -22.29 6.45 7.35
C THR A 133 -22.92 7.66 8.02
N ASP A 134 -23.92 7.42 8.87
CA ASP A 134 -24.61 8.48 9.63
C ASP A 134 -23.85 8.90 10.90
N ARG A 135 -22.89 8.07 11.35
CA ARG A 135 -22.07 8.37 12.53
C ARG A 135 -21.12 9.55 12.28
N PRO A 136 -20.79 10.34 13.32
CA PRO A 136 -19.80 11.41 13.20
C PRO A 136 -18.38 10.84 13.08
N LEU A 137 -17.51 11.58 12.40
CA LEU A 137 -16.08 11.26 12.33
C LEU A 137 -15.41 11.55 13.70
N PRO A 138 -14.59 10.62 14.23
CA PRO A 138 -13.87 10.85 15.48
C PRO A 138 -12.75 11.89 15.31
N GLU A 139 -12.77 12.96 16.09
CA GLU A 139 -11.76 14.03 16.03
C GLU A 139 -10.38 13.57 16.54
N ASN A 140 -10.34 12.77 17.60
CA ASN A 140 -9.10 12.24 18.19
C ASN A 140 -9.21 10.71 18.45
N PRO A 141 -9.03 9.88 17.40
CA PRO A 141 -9.18 8.42 17.50
C PRO A 141 -8.21 7.76 18.48
N TYR A 142 -7.04 8.37 18.69
CA TYR A 142 -5.99 7.78 19.52
C TYR A 142 -6.02 8.26 20.97
N HIS A 143 -6.98 9.10 21.34
CA HIS A 143 -7.01 9.78 22.64
C HIS A 143 -5.65 10.40 22.99
N SER A 144 -5.00 10.98 21.97
CA SER A 144 -3.69 11.59 22.10
C SER A 144 -3.77 12.88 22.92
N ARG A 145 -2.76 13.09 23.78
CA ARG A 145 -2.59 14.36 24.48
C ARG A 145 -2.25 15.48 23.49
N ALA A 146 -2.50 16.72 23.89
CA ALA A 146 -2.05 17.88 23.14
C ALA A 146 -0.53 17.78 22.86
N ARG A 147 -0.14 18.11 21.63
CA ARG A 147 1.28 18.19 21.26
C ARG A 147 1.92 19.32 22.07
N PRO A 148 3.16 19.15 22.56
CA PRO A 148 3.90 20.27 23.15
C PRO A 148 4.02 21.42 22.15
N GLU A 149 4.06 22.65 22.67
CA GLU A 149 4.27 23.84 21.85
C GLU A 149 5.61 23.74 21.10
N PRO A 150 5.65 24.16 19.82
CA PRO A 150 6.89 24.15 19.06
C PRO A 150 7.87 25.17 19.64
N ASN A 151 9.17 24.88 19.54
CA ASN A 151 10.19 25.89 19.84
C ASN A 151 10.02 27.08 18.88
N PRO A 152 10.26 28.32 19.34
CA PRO A 152 10.16 29.48 18.49
C PRO A 152 11.14 29.39 17.32
N GLU A 153 10.68 29.75 16.13
CA GLU A 153 11.51 29.83 14.94
C GLU A 153 12.42 31.06 15.02
N ILE A 154 13.68 30.94 14.57
CA ILE A 154 14.61 32.06 14.55
C ILE A 154 14.31 32.88 13.30
N GLU A 155 13.61 33.99 13.48
CA GLU A 155 13.32 34.94 12.41
C GLU A 155 14.31 36.11 12.42
N GLY A 156 14.84 36.45 11.23
CA GLY A 156 15.75 37.57 11.04
C GLY A 156 17.00 37.20 10.23
N GLU A 157 17.62 38.20 9.61
CA GLU A 157 18.87 38.01 8.90
C GLU A 157 20.01 37.64 9.86
N LEU A 158 20.76 36.58 9.52
CA LEU A 158 21.96 36.15 10.24
C LEU A 158 23.03 37.23 10.13
N LYS A 159 23.10 38.10 11.15
CA LYS A 159 24.17 39.09 11.27
C LYS A 159 25.51 38.39 11.54
N PRO A 160 26.63 38.90 10.99
CA PRO A 160 27.95 38.36 11.32
C PRO A 160 28.21 38.48 12.84
N ALA A 161 28.96 37.52 13.38
CA ALA A 161 29.30 37.51 14.79
C ALA A 161 30.10 38.77 15.17
N LYS A 162 29.66 39.48 16.23
CA LYS A 162 30.17 40.81 16.63
C LYS A 162 31.71 40.91 16.80
N HIS A 163 32.38 39.81 17.19
CA HIS A 163 33.84 39.75 17.40
C HIS A 163 34.47 38.48 16.79
N GLY A 164 33.90 37.94 15.70
CA GLY A 164 34.40 36.71 15.09
C GLY A 164 34.29 35.50 16.05
N SER A 165 35.38 34.74 16.20
CA SER A 165 35.41 33.49 16.97
C SER A 165 35.42 33.63 18.49
N ARG A 166 35.79 34.80 19.05
CA ARG A 166 35.97 35.02 20.50
C ARG A 166 36.87 33.98 21.19
N LEU A 167 37.86 33.46 20.47
CA LEU A 167 38.88 32.53 20.96
C LEU A 167 40.12 33.34 21.33
N PHE A 168 40.79 32.98 22.44
CA PHE A 168 41.81 33.78 23.15
C PHE A 168 42.79 34.61 22.30
N PHE A 169 43.20 34.15 21.12
CA PHE A 169 44.17 34.82 20.24
C PHE A 169 43.67 35.02 18.80
N LEU A 170 42.43 34.62 18.50
CA LEU A 170 41.82 34.74 17.17
C LEU A 170 40.75 35.83 17.20
N ASP A 171 41.22 37.08 17.31
CA ASP A 171 40.39 38.26 17.13
C ASP A 171 40.65 38.86 15.75
N HIS A 172 39.58 38.99 14.97
CA HIS A 172 39.54 39.62 13.65
C HIS A 172 40.57 39.11 12.61
N VAL A 173 40.46 37.84 12.21
CA VAL A 173 40.80 37.54 10.81
C VAL A 173 39.71 38.20 9.96
N LYS A 174 40.02 39.37 9.39
CA LYS A 174 39.24 39.93 8.28
C LYS A 174 39.23 38.87 7.17
N MET A 175 38.21 38.02 7.11
CA MET A 175 37.87 37.39 5.85
C MET A 175 37.46 38.54 4.93
N GLY A 176 38.42 39.03 4.14
CA GLY A 176 38.11 39.84 2.97
C GLY A 176 37.12 39.10 2.08
N PRO A 177 36.46 39.78 1.13
CA PRO A 177 35.58 39.10 0.19
C PRO A 177 36.34 37.90 -0.37
N TRP A 178 35.70 36.73 -0.38
CA TRP A 178 36.21 35.57 -1.12
C TRP A 178 36.70 36.11 -2.46
N PRO A 179 37.95 35.85 -2.87
CA PRO A 179 38.41 36.33 -4.16
C PRO A 179 37.37 35.84 -5.15
N THR A 180 36.70 36.79 -5.81
CA THR A 180 35.96 36.49 -7.03
C THR A 180 36.96 35.77 -7.88
N LEU A 181 36.79 34.45 -8.01
CA LEU A 181 37.62 33.64 -8.89
C LEU A 181 37.37 34.27 -10.25
N SER A 182 38.33 35.08 -10.70
CA SER A 182 38.33 35.64 -12.03
C SER A 182 38.16 34.45 -12.97
N HIS A 183 37.14 34.54 -13.81
CA HIS A 183 36.98 33.65 -14.95
C HIS A 183 38.23 33.78 -15.82
N THR A 184 39.26 33.01 -15.49
CA THR A 184 40.20 32.52 -16.50
C THR A 184 39.41 31.54 -17.35
N PRO A 185 39.43 31.65 -18.68
CA PRO A 185 38.82 30.64 -19.53
C PRO A 185 39.65 29.37 -19.34
N ARG A 186 39.16 28.47 -18.49
CA ARG A 186 39.58 27.08 -18.52
C ARG A 186 39.39 26.62 -19.96
N GLN A 187 40.49 26.23 -20.58
CA GLN A 187 40.51 25.47 -21.83
C GLN A 187 39.34 24.48 -21.82
N PRO A 188 38.61 24.32 -22.94
CA PRO A 188 37.58 23.30 -23.00
C PRO A 188 38.26 21.94 -22.90
N LEU A 189 38.30 21.38 -21.68
CA LEU A 189 38.37 19.95 -21.49
C LEU A 189 37.26 19.36 -22.35
N MET A 190 37.70 18.54 -23.32
CA MET A 190 36.90 17.82 -24.31
C MET A 190 35.42 17.79 -23.95
N LYS A 191 34.63 18.56 -24.69
CA LYS A 191 33.20 18.30 -24.85
C LYS A 191 33.08 16.89 -25.42
N PHE A 192 32.88 15.89 -24.56
CA PHE A 192 32.13 14.72 -25.00
C PHE A 192 30.75 15.24 -25.43
N PRO A 193 30.30 14.96 -26.66
CA PRO A 193 29.01 15.40 -27.11
C PRO A 193 27.95 14.52 -26.44
N CYS A 194 27.48 14.92 -25.25
CA CYS A 194 26.14 14.54 -24.82
C CYS A 194 25.18 15.61 -25.34
N SER A 195 24.97 15.59 -26.66
CA SER A 195 23.80 16.25 -27.23
C SER A 195 22.57 15.52 -26.69
N LEU A 196 21.79 16.19 -25.86
CA LEU A 196 20.44 15.78 -25.44
C LEU A 196 19.43 15.85 -26.60
N HIS A 197 19.90 15.81 -27.85
CA HIS A 197 19.11 15.91 -29.07
C HIS A 197 19.24 14.70 -30.00
N ARG A 198 19.83 13.59 -29.54
CA ARG A 198 19.92 12.36 -30.33
C ARG A 198 19.84 11.06 -29.50
N LEU A 199 18.98 11.02 -28.48
CA LEU A 199 18.56 9.78 -27.80
C LEU A 199 17.09 9.43 -28.11
N LYS A 200 16.61 9.74 -29.32
CA LYS A 200 15.37 9.14 -29.82
C LYS A 200 15.57 7.75 -30.45
N GLU A 201 16.80 7.29 -30.68
CA GLU A 201 17.03 6.04 -31.40
C GLU A 201 18.26 5.27 -30.88
N CYS A 202 18.13 4.63 -29.71
CA CYS A 202 18.85 3.38 -29.44
C CYS A 202 17.80 2.28 -29.24
N SER A 203 17.31 1.74 -30.36
CA SER A 203 16.45 0.57 -30.41
C SER A 203 17.31 -0.63 -30.81
N PHE A 204 17.64 -1.51 -29.86
CA PHE A 204 18.10 -2.84 -30.24
C PHE A 204 16.88 -3.65 -30.68
N ARG A 205 16.88 -4.12 -31.94
CA ARG A 205 15.77 -4.85 -32.55
C ARG A 205 16.10 -6.33 -32.51
N ASP A 206 15.46 -7.06 -31.61
CA ASP A 206 15.57 -8.51 -31.53
C ASP A 206 14.59 -9.16 -32.53
N HIS A 207 15.08 -9.96 -33.47
CA HIS A 207 14.35 -10.31 -34.70
C HIS A 207 13.26 -11.41 -34.51
N LYS A 208 12.80 -11.66 -33.28
CA LYS A 208 11.79 -12.70 -33.00
C LYS A 208 10.61 -12.34 -32.08
N LEU A 209 10.63 -11.25 -31.31
CA LEU A 209 9.52 -10.90 -30.39
C LEU A 209 9.35 -9.37 -30.30
N ASN A 210 8.32 -8.84 -30.95
CA ASN A 210 8.09 -7.41 -31.18
C ASN A 210 7.61 -6.66 -29.91
N LYS A 211 8.49 -6.38 -28.92
CA LYS A 211 8.23 -5.46 -27.78
C LYS A 211 9.49 -4.68 -27.34
N LYS A 212 9.34 -3.38 -27.03
CA LYS A 212 10.39 -2.50 -26.47
C LYS A 212 10.49 -2.71 -24.95
N VAL A 213 11.70 -2.95 -24.43
CA VAL A 213 11.97 -3.04 -22.99
C VAL A 213 13.04 -2.02 -22.62
N ASN A 214 12.80 -1.24 -21.56
CA ASN A 214 13.70 -0.19 -21.08
C ASN A 214 14.81 -0.78 -20.21
N LEU A 215 16.06 -0.40 -20.49
CA LEU A 215 17.26 -0.93 -19.83
C LEU A 215 17.33 -0.62 -18.31
N CYS A 216 16.53 0.35 -17.84
CA CYS A 216 16.46 0.73 -16.43
C CYS A 216 15.73 -0.31 -15.55
N ASP A 217 14.78 -1.06 -16.09
CA ASP A 217 13.97 -2.00 -15.31
C ASP A 217 14.76 -3.26 -14.92
N LEU A 218 15.71 -3.68 -15.76
CA LEU A 218 16.59 -4.84 -15.49
C LEU A 218 17.59 -4.57 -14.36
N ALA A 219 18.05 -3.33 -14.20
CA ALA A 219 19.02 -2.97 -13.17
C ALA A 219 18.41 -3.02 -11.76
N VAL A 220 17.13 -2.65 -11.61
CA VAL A 220 16.41 -2.70 -10.33
C VAL A 220 16.16 -4.14 -9.89
N ILE A 221 15.85 -5.02 -10.84
CA ILE A 221 15.61 -6.45 -10.58
C ILE A 221 16.90 -7.15 -10.10
N LEU A 222 18.05 -6.84 -10.72
CA LEU A 222 19.33 -7.40 -10.30
C LEU A 222 19.76 -6.94 -8.89
N TYR A 223 19.48 -5.67 -8.53
CA TYR A 223 19.84 -5.13 -7.22
C TYR A 223 18.99 -5.74 -6.09
N HIS A 224 17.69 -5.95 -6.32
CA HIS A 224 16.84 -6.66 -5.37
C HIS A 224 17.25 -8.13 -5.20
N PHE A 225 17.69 -8.80 -6.27
CA PHE A 225 18.20 -10.17 -6.17
C PHE A 225 19.53 -10.28 -5.40
N LEU A 226 20.42 -9.28 -5.54
CA LEU A 226 21.70 -9.25 -4.83
C LEU A 226 21.55 -8.83 -3.36
N ALA A 227 20.62 -7.92 -3.04
CA ALA A 227 20.35 -7.48 -1.67
C ALA A 227 19.77 -8.59 -0.78
N ILE A 228 19.00 -9.54 -1.35
CA ILE A 228 18.43 -10.68 -0.61
C ILE A 228 19.51 -11.70 -0.20
N LYS A 229 20.67 -11.73 -0.86
CA LYS A 229 21.73 -12.75 -0.62
C LYS A 229 22.88 -12.33 0.29
N ASN A 230 22.81 -11.18 0.99
CA ASN A 230 23.74 -10.75 2.05
C ASN A 230 25.23 -11.04 1.74
N PHE A 231 25.71 -10.61 0.58
CA PHE A 231 27.10 -10.81 0.15
C PHE A 231 27.97 -9.64 0.66
N LYS A 232 28.83 -9.89 1.65
CA LYS A 232 29.88 -8.96 2.09
C LYS A 232 31.01 -8.97 1.04
N GLY A 233 31.08 -7.96 0.18
CA GLY A 233 32.19 -7.77 -0.76
C GLY A 233 32.13 -6.42 -1.50
N ASN A 234 33.30 -5.78 -1.66
CA ASN A 234 33.50 -4.44 -2.23
C ASN A 234 32.80 -4.21 -3.59
N ILE A 235 32.05 -3.10 -3.68
CA ILE A 235 31.33 -2.68 -4.88
C ILE A 235 32.20 -1.68 -5.67
N HIS A 236 32.52 -1.99 -6.93
CA HIS A 236 33.33 -1.17 -7.86
C HIS A 236 32.59 0.15 -8.27
N PRO A 237 33.31 1.25 -8.54
CA PRO A 237 32.77 2.61 -8.68
C PRO A 237 31.83 2.86 -9.89
N LEU A 238 31.71 1.91 -10.83
CA LEU A 238 30.83 2.02 -12.00
C LEU A 238 29.34 1.86 -11.66
N THR A 239 29.00 1.17 -10.57
CA THR A 239 27.60 0.97 -10.14
C THR A 239 26.99 2.21 -9.47
N CYS A 240 27.82 3.11 -8.93
CA CYS A 240 27.36 4.33 -8.27
C CYS A 240 26.88 5.39 -9.28
N CYS A 241 27.48 5.41 -10.48
CA CYS A 241 27.15 6.40 -11.52
C CYS A 241 25.74 6.18 -12.12
N MET A 242 25.28 4.94 -12.20
CA MET A 242 23.93 4.60 -12.70
C MET A 242 22.83 4.99 -11.69
N TYR A 243 23.10 4.88 -10.39
CA TYR A 243 22.15 5.22 -9.31
C TYR A 243 21.84 6.72 -9.23
N LEU A 244 22.83 7.57 -9.51
CA LEU A 244 22.69 9.03 -9.49
C LEU A 244 21.91 9.59 -10.67
N CYS A 245 21.89 8.89 -11.82
CA CYS A 245 21.14 9.33 -12.99
C CYS A 245 19.63 9.05 -12.85
N CYS A 246 19.25 7.92 -12.24
CA CYS A 246 17.84 7.53 -12.07
C CYS A 246 17.13 8.31 -10.96
N SER A 247 17.86 8.71 -9.91
CA SER A 247 17.30 9.45 -8.77
C SER A 247 16.85 10.88 -9.13
N LYS A 248 17.44 11.50 -10.16
CA LYS A 248 17.07 12.86 -10.61
C LYS A 248 15.82 12.92 -11.48
N THR A 249 15.40 11.80 -12.08
CA THR A 249 14.17 11.77 -12.90
C THR A 249 12.89 11.64 -12.07
N PHE A 250 12.96 11.16 -10.83
CA PHE A 250 11.76 10.88 -10.03
C PHE A 250 11.26 12.07 -9.18
N SER A 251 12.08 13.11 -8.98
CA SER A 251 11.69 14.30 -8.19
C SER A 251 10.99 15.41 -9.01
N GLY A 252 10.81 15.22 -10.32
CA GLY A 252 10.26 16.23 -11.23
C GLY A 252 8.78 16.12 -11.57
N SER A 253 8.11 15.01 -11.26
CA SER A 253 6.68 14.80 -11.58
C SER A 253 5.81 15.08 -10.36
N ARG A 254 5.68 16.36 -10.02
CA ARG A 254 4.61 16.87 -9.14
C ARG A 254 3.33 16.93 -9.99
N VAL A 255 2.32 16.17 -9.58
CA VAL A 255 0.98 16.10 -10.18
C VAL A 255 0.38 17.52 -10.17
N ALA A 256 0.13 18.07 -11.36
CA ALA A 256 -0.75 19.22 -11.52
C ALA A 256 -2.20 18.73 -11.45
N VAL A 257 -2.95 19.38 -10.56
CA VAL A 257 -4.40 19.33 -10.48
C VAL A 257 -4.95 20.16 -11.63
N ASP A 258 -5.78 19.52 -12.46
CA ASP A 258 -7.02 20.04 -13.09
C ASP A 258 -7.75 18.87 -13.77
#